data_AF-A0A2A4LGI6-F1
#
_entry.id   AF-A0A2A4LGI6-F1
#
_cell.length_a   1.000
_cell.length_b   1.000
_cell.length_c   1.000
_cell.angle_alpha   90.00
_cell.angle_beta   90.00
_cell.angle_gamma   90.00
#
_symmetry.space_group_name_H-M   'P 1'
#
loop_
_entity.id
_entity.type
_entity.pdbx_description
1 polymer ?
#
loop_
_entity_poly.entity_id
_entity_poly.type
_entity_poly.pdbx_seq_one_letter_code
_entity_poly.pdbx_strand_id
1 'polypeptide(L)'
;MSKKFSIVAILVIILGLGVFFASEKRETAIKESSIIESDPDKKICDGKGNCTIESEYQKSLQAKDYKCKYYQKYIWKESEREFGKKQHRYTEESLQKIESLKEEGKALCDAGKLKEGEAKLIEAITIISFTMLK
;
A
#
# COMPACT_ATOMS: atom_id res chain seq x y z
N MET A 1 5.97 -4.22 63.13
CA MET A 1 6.14 -5.10 61.95
C MET A 1 6.26 -4.36 60.61
N SER A 2 6.30 -3.02 60.54
CA SER A 2 6.25 -2.28 59.26
C SER A 2 7.60 -1.94 58.62
N LYS A 3 8.69 -1.83 59.39
CA LYS A 3 10.02 -1.45 58.84
C LYS A 3 10.65 -2.52 57.93
N LYS A 4 10.39 -3.81 58.18
CA LYS A 4 10.93 -4.92 57.37
C LYS A 4 10.23 -5.05 56.01
N PHE A 5 8.92 -4.77 55.95
CA PHE A 5 8.17 -4.76 54.69
C PHE A 5 8.58 -3.62 53.75
N SER A 6 8.94 -2.46 54.30
CA SER A 6 9.39 -1.32 53.49
C SER A 6 10.70 -1.61 52.76
N ILE A 7 11.62 -2.37 53.38
CA ILE A 7 12.92 -2.71 52.77
C ILE A 7 12.73 -3.74 51.64
N VAL A 8 11.84 -4.72 51.83
CA VAL A 8 11.51 -5.72 50.81
C VAL A 8 10.80 -5.08 49.61
N ALA A 9 9.91 -4.10 49.85
CA ALA A 9 9.24 -3.37 48.77
C ALA A 9 10.21 -2.55 47.91
N ILE A 10 11.23 -1.92 48.51
CA ILE A 10 12.25 -1.14 47.78
C ILE A 10 13.15 -2.06 46.94
N LEU A 11 13.53 -3.23 47.45
CA LEU A 11 14.35 -4.20 46.69
C LEU A 11 13.63 -4.76 45.46
N VAL A 12 12.32 -4.98 45.54
CA VAL A 12 11.51 -5.44 44.39
C VAL A 12 11.41 -4.38 43.30
N ILE A 13 11.35 -3.09 43.67
CA ILE A 13 11.30 -1.98 42.71
C ILE A 13 12.64 -1.83 41.95
N ILE A 14 13.78 -1.96 42.64
CA ILE A 14 15.11 -1.86 42.01
C ILE A 14 15.36 -3.03 41.06
N LEU A 15 14.98 -4.25 41.45
CA LEU A 15 15.10 -5.44 40.59
C LEU A 15 14.12 -5.40 39.40
N GLY A 16 12.89 -4.89 39.59
CA GLY A 16 11.89 -4.76 38.52
C GLY A 16 12.24 -3.70 37.46
N LEU A 17 12.86 -2.58 37.86
CA LEU A 17 13.33 -1.55 36.94
C LEU A 17 14.56 -2.01 36.12
N GLY A 18 15.42 -2.86 36.69
CA GLY A 18 16.61 -3.39 35.99
C GLY A 18 16.30 -4.24 34.76
N VAL A 19 15.13 -4.90 34.71
CA VAL A 19 14.70 -5.71 33.56
C VAL A 19 14.05 -4.86 32.47
N PHE A 20 13.41 -3.74 32.83
CA PHE A 20 12.74 -2.86 31.87
C PHE A 20 13.73 -2.08 30.98
N PHE A 21 14.91 -1.73 31.50
CA PHE A 21 15.95 -1.04 30.71
C PHE A 21 16.84 -1.99 29.88
N ALA A 22 16.74 -3.31 30.09
CA ALA A 22 17.49 -4.30 29.32
C ALA A 22 16.78 -4.75 28.03
N SER A 23 15.48 -4.45 27.85
CA SER A 23 14.73 -4.81 26.65
C SER A 23 14.60 -3.69 25.60
N GLU A 24 15.03 -2.46 25.91
CA GLU A 24 14.95 -1.32 24.97
C GLU A 24 16.31 -0.91 24.40
N LYS A 25 17.21 -1.88 24.19
CA LYS A 25 18.48 -1.60 23.52
C LYS A 25 18.92 -2.74 22.61
N ARG A 26 18.44 -2.62 21.36
CA ARG A 26 18.99 -3.10 20.07
C ARG A 26 18.02 -3.96 19.25
N GLU A 27 16.90 -3.37 18.87
CA GLU A 27 16.62 -3.35 17.43
C GLU A 27 17.12 -2.02 16.88
N THR A 28 18.44 -1.92 16.68
CA THR A 28 18.94 -1.12 15.57
C THR A 28 18.61 -1.89 14.29
N ALA A 29 17.31 -1.99 13.97
CA ALA A 29 16.85 -2.28 12.64
C ALA A 29 17.29 -1.09 11.80
N ILE A 30 18.49 -1.23 11.22
CA ILE A 30 18.95 -0.63 9.97
C ILE A 30 18.08 0.57 9.57
N LYS A 31 18.24 1.69 10.29
CA LYS A 31 17.94 2.99 9.70
C LYS A 31 19.17 3.33 8.88
N GLU A 32 19.38 2.55 7.83
CA GLU A 32 20.13 3.02 6.69
C GLU A 32 19.22 4.08 6.05
N SER A 33 19.16 5.25 6.67
CA SER A 33 18.95 6.47 5.91
C SER A 33 20.22 6.62 5.09
N SER A 34 20.34 5.79 4.04
CA SER A 34 21.07 6.21 2.87
C SER A 34 20.34 7.47 2.44
N ILE A 35 20.90 8.61 2.83
CA ILE A 35 20.73 9.81 2.03
C ILE A 35 21.43 9.43 0.73
N ILE A 36 20.72 8.67 -0.12
CA ILE A 36 21.00 8.67 -1.53
C ILE A 36 20.81 10.14 -1.84
N GLU A 37 21.92 10.82 -2.08
CA GLU A 37 21.91 12.10 -2.77
C GLU A 37 21.32 11.78 -4.14
N SER A 38 19.99 11.70 -4.19
CA SER A 38 19.26 11.47 -5.40
C SER A 38 19.41 12.77 -6.14
N ASP A 39 20.27 12.76 -7.16
CA ASP A 39 20.33 13.83 -8.13
C ASP A 39 18.87 14.21 -8.49
N PRO A 40 18.42 15.42 -8.11
CA PRO A 40 17.03 15.82 -8.26
C PRO A 40 16.58 15.81 -9.73
N ASP A 41 17.52 15.77 -10.68
CA ASP A 41 17.29 15.74 -12.11
C ASP A 41 17.52 14.35 -12.73
N LYS A 42 17.78 13.30 -11.92
CA LYS A 42 17.96 11.94 -12.42
C LYS A 42 16.71 11.46 -13.15
N LYS A 43 16.85 11.20 -14.45
CA LYS A 43 15.77 10.74 -15.33
C LYS A 43 15.68 9.23 -15.35
N ILE A 44 14.47 8.70 -15.19
CA ILE A 44 14.12 7.30 -15.41
C ILE A 44 13.27 7.23 -16.68
N CYS A 45 13.63 6.33 -17.59
CA CYS A 45 12.93 6.16 -18.87
C CYS A 45 12.36 4.75 -19.03
N ASP A 46 11.21 4.62 -19.69
CA ASP A 46 10.50 3.35 -19.90
C ASP A 46 10.98 2.53 -21.12
N GLY A 47 12.04 2.99 -21.80
CA GLY A 47 12.56 2.40 -23.03
C GLY A 47 11.73 2.69 -24.28
N LYS A 48 10.60 3.41 -24.17
CA LYS A 48 9.73 3.84 -25.28
C LYS A 48 9.83 5.34 -25.56
N GLY A 49 10.79 6.01 -24.93
CA GLY A 49 11.01 7.45 -25.05
C GLY A 49 10.30 8.30 -24.00
N ASN A 50 9.52 7.69 -23.09
CA ASN A 50 8.94 8.42 -21.97
C ASN A 50 9.95 8.43 -20.82
N CYS A 51 10.29 9.63 -20.35
CA CYS A 51 11.18 9.81 -19.20
C CYS A 51 10.48 10.66 -18.14
N THR A 52 10.71 10.34 -16.88
CA THR A 52 10.26 11.11 -15.71
C THR A 52 11.44 11.33 -14.77
N ILE A 53 11.33 12.34 -13.91
CA ILE A 53 12.33 12.57 -12.87
C ILE A 53 12.10 11.53 -11.75
N GLU A 54 13.18 10.91 -11.26
CA GLU A 54 13.10 9.89 -10.20
C GLU A 54 12.35 10.40 -8.96
N SER A 55 12.60 11.64 -8.56
CA SER A 55 11.90 12.28 -7.43
C SER A 55 10.40 12.42 -7.66
N GLU A 56 9.95 12.72 -8.88
CA GLU A 56 8.52 12.79 -9.25
C GLU A 56 7.89 11.40 -9.27
N TYR A 57 8.62 10.41 -9.80
CA TYR A 57 8.19 9.02 -9.80
C TYR A 57 7.98 8.52 -8.37
N GLN A 58 8.94 8.73 -7.48
CA GLN A 58 8.82 8.34 -6.07
C GLN A 58 7.67 9.06 -5.37
N LYS A 59 7.46 10.36 -5.63
CA LYS A 59 6.29 11.10 -5.13
C LYS A 59 4.97 10.48 -5.61
N SER A 60 4.91 10.01 -6.85
CA SER A 60 3.72 9.36 -7.39
C SER A 60 3.40 8.02 -6.71
N LEU A 61 4.44 7.25 -6.34
CA LEU A 61 4.29 5.99 -5.60
C LEU A 61 3.84 6.22 -4.15
N GLN A 62 4.29 7.32 -3.53
CA GLN A 62 3.95 7.68 -2.16
C GLN A 62 2.63 8.46 -2.03
N ALA A 63 2.01 8.83 -3.15
CA ALA A 63 0.75 9.56 -3.16
C ALA A 63 -0.36 8.72 -2.49
N LYS A 64 -1.19 9.38 -1.68
CA LYS A 64 -2.29 8.70 -0.95
C LYS A 64 -3.27 7.99 -1.89
N ASP A 65 -3.49 8.54 -3.07
CA ASP A 65 -4.40 8.02 -4.09
C ASP A 65 -3.73 7.07 -5.10
N TYR A 66 -2.48 6.67 -4.85
CA TYR A 66 -1.73 5.79 -5.73
C TYR A 66 -2.50 4.51 -6.05
N LYS A 67 -3.08 3.85 -5.04
CA LYS A 67 -3.86 2.62 -5.20
C LYS A 67 -5.12 2.83 -6.03
N CYS A 68 -5.89 3.88 -5.75
CA CYS A 68 -7.04 4.27 -6.57
C CYS A 68 -6.66 4.39 -8.06
N LYS A 69 -5.58 5.14 -8.37
CA LYS A 69 -5.09 5.31 -9.74
C LYS A 69 -4.61 3.99 -10.35
N TYR A 70 -3.89 3.19 -9.58
CA TYR A 70 -3.33 1.91 -10.02
C TYR A 70 -4.43 0.90 -10.35
N TYR A 71 -5.41 0.72 -9.47
CA TYR A 71 -6.50 -0.24 -9.66
C TYR A 71 -7.40 0.14 -10.83
N GLN A 72 -7.74 1.42 -11.00
CA GLN A 72 -8.50 1.88 -12.17
C GLN A 72 -7.77 1.54 -13.49
N LYS A 73 -6.45 1.82 -13.55
CA LYS A 73 -5.63 1.48 -14.73
C LYS A 73 -5.56 -0.02 -14.98
N TYR A 74 -5.46 -0.82 -13.92
CA TYR A 74 -5.45 -2.28 -14.02
C TYR A 74 -6.78 -2.80 -14.59
N ILE A 75 -7.92 -2.36 -14.02
CA ILE A 75 -9.25 -2.76 -14.49
C ILE A 75 -9.42 -2.42 -15.97
N TRP A 76 -9.04 -1.21 -16.38
CA TRP A 76 -9.08 -0.82 -17.80
C TRP A 76 -8.25 -1.75 -18.69
N LYS A 77 -7.03 -2.07 -18.26
CA LYS A 77 -6.10 -2.93 -19.00
C LYS A 77 -6.66 -4.33 -19.21
N GLU A 78 -7.30 -4.91 -18.19
CA GLU A 78 -7.75 -6.31 -18.20
C GLU A 78 -9.19 -6.49 -18.71
N SER A 79 -10.08 -5.52 -18.50
CA SER A 79 -11.52 -5.66 -18.80
C SER A 79 -12.01 -4.83 -19.99
N GLU A 80 -11.31 -3.76 -20.39
CA GLU A 80 -11.76 -2.88 -21.47
C GLU A 80 -10.91 -3.05 -22.74
N ARG A 81 -9.60 -3.21 -22.56
CA ARG A 81 -8.68 -3.35 -23.69
C ARG A 81 -8.88 -4.67 -24.41
N GLU A 82 -8.93 -4.64 -25.74
CA GLU A 82 -9.11 -5.83 -26.60
C GLU A 82 -8.16 -6.98 -26.27
N PHE A 83 -6.89 -6.69 -25.99
CA PHE A 83 -5.93 -7.72 -25.63
C PHE A 83 -6.19 -8.31 -24.23
N GLY A 84 -6.53 -7.47 -23.24
CA GLY A 84 -6.87 -7.92 -21.89
C GLY A 84 -8.08 -8.83 -21.91
N LYS A 85 -9.18 -8.39 -22.54
CA LYS A 85 -10.42 -9.17 -22.65
C LYS A 85 -10.23 -10.60 -23.18
N LYS A 86 -9.31 -10.80 -24.13
CA LYS A 86 -9.00 -12.12 -24.71
C LYS A 86 -8.34 -13.09 -23.72
N GLN A 87 -7.82 -12.61 -22.61
CA GLN A 87 -7.19 -13.43 -21.56
C GLN A 87 -8.21 -13.93 -20.52
N HIS A 88 -9.49 -13.58 -20.65
CA HIS A 88 -10.52 -13.89 -19.66
C HIS A 88 -11.77 -14.48 -20.32
N ARG A 89 -12.50 -15.30 -19.56
CA ARG A 89 -13.85 -15.80 -19.90
C ARG A 89 -14.91 -14.86 -19.34
N TYR A 90 -14.92 -13.62 -19.83
CA TYR A 90 -15.95 -12.67 -19.41
C TYR A 90 -17.32 -13.07 -19.96
N THR A 91 -18.34 -12.90 -19.12
CA THR A 91 -19.74 -12.80 -19.53
C THR A 91 -20.14 -11.34 -19.62
N GLU A 92 -21.21 -11.04 -20.37
CA GLU A 92 -21.75 -9.68 -20.46
C GLU A 92 -22.11 -9.13 -19.06
N GLU A 93 -22.73 -9.95 -18.21
CA GLU A 93 -23.05 -9.60 -16.82
C GLU A 93 -21.80 -9.24 -16.01
N SER A 94 -20.72 -10.03 -16.14
CA SER A 94 -19.47 -9.74 -15.43
C SER A 94 -18.82 -8.44 -15.88
N LEU A 95 -18.89 -8.10 -17.18
CA LEU A 95 -18.34 -6.84 -17.71
C LEU A 95 -19.12 -5.64 -17.20
N GLN A 96 -20.46 -5.70 -17.27
CA GLN A 96 -21.33 -4.65 -16.75
C GLN A 96 -21.11 -4.44 -15.25
N LYS A 97 -20.94 -5.53 -14.48
CA LYS A 97 -20.66 -5.44 -13.06
C LYS A 97 -19.30 -4.82 -12.77
N ILE A 98 -18.25 -5.20 -13.50
CA ILE A 98 -16.91 -4.61 -13.39
C ILE A 98 -16.96 -3.11 -13.72
N GLU A 99 -17.66 -2.72 -14.78
CA GLU A 99 -17.80 -1.33 -15.19
C GLU A 99 -18.49 -0.48 -14.11
N SER A 100 -19.63 -0.95 -13.59
CA SER A 100 -20.34 -0.28 -12.50
C SER A 100 -19.47 -0.11 -11.24
N LEU A 101 -18.74 -1.17 -10.84
CA LEU A 101 -17.83 -1.11 -9.69
C LEU A 101 -16.65 -0.16 -9.92
N LYS A 102 -16.13 -0.11 -11.16
CA LYS A 102 -15.06 0.81 -11.55
C LYS A 102 -15.52 2.26 -11.46
N GLU A 103 -16.71 2.58 -11.96
CA GLU A 103 -17.28 3.93 -11.90
C GLU A 103 -17.58 4.36 -10.45
N GLU A 104 -18.22 3.50 -9.66
CA GLU A 104 -18.50 3.77 -8.25
C GLU A 104 -17.20 3.98 -7.46
N GLY A 105 -16.23 3.07 -7.64
CA GLY A 105 -14.93 3.15 -7.00
C GLY A 105 -14.15 4.41 -7.40
N LYS A 106 -14.19 4.79 -8.68
CA LYS A 106 -13.60 6.03 -9.17
C LYS A 106 -14.25 7.25 -8.51
N ALA A 107 -15.58 7.33 -8.48
CA ALA A 107 -16.29 8.46 -7.90
C ALA A 107 -15.96 8.64 -6.41
N LEU A 108 -15.85 7.53 -5.66
CA LEU A 108 -15.42 7.56 -4.25
C LEU A 108 -13.97 8.03 -4.09
N CYS A 109 -13.06 7.53 -4.93
CA CYS A 109 -11.66 7.97 -4.94
C CYS A 109 -11.55 9.47 -5.27
N ASP A 110 -12.26 9.96 -6.28
CA ASP A 110 -12.28 11.38 -6.68
C ASP A 110 -12.87 12.27 -5.57
N ALA A 111 -13.83 11.75 -4.79
CA ALA A 111 -14.40 12.42 -3.62
C ALA A 111 -13.49 12.38 -2.38
N GLY A 112 -12.28 11.79 -2.46
CA GLY A 112 -11.34 11.66 -1.35
C GLY A 112 -11.65 10.52 -0.38
N LYS A 113 -12.67 9.71 -0.66
CA LYS A 113 -13.04 8.52 0.13
C LYS A 113 -12.20 7.30 -0.30
N LEU A 114 -10.88 7.45 -0.18
CA LEU A 114 -9.92 6.53 -0.80
C LEU A 114 -10.12 5.06 -0.42
N LYS A 115 -10.32 4.74 0.87
CA LYS A 115 -10.52 3.35 1.32
C LYS A 115 -11.80 2.72 0.77
N GLU A 116 -12.88 3.49 0.71
CA GLU A 116 -14.17 3.01 0.16
C GLU A 116 -14.05 2.79 -1.35
N GLY A 117 -13.43 3.74 -2.06
CA GLY A 117 -13.17 3.62 -3.49
C GLY A 117 -12.24 2.44 -3.83
N GLU A 118 -11.15 2.27 -3.08
CA GLU A 118 -10.24 1.13 -3.22
C GLU A 118 -10.96 -0.21 -3.03
N ALA A 119 -11.85 -0.33 -2.03
CA ALA A 119 -12.61 -1.55 -1.80
C ALA A 119 -13.48 -1.94 -3.01
N LYS A 120 -14.20 -0.97 -3.60
CA LYS A 120 -15.01 -1.18 -4.81
C LYS A 120 -14.16 -1.59 -6.02
N LEU A 121 -13.00 -0.97 -6.19
CA LEU A 121 -12.07 -1.33 -7.25
C LEU A 121 -11.48 -2.74 -7.03
N ILE A 122 -11.23 -3.15 -5.79
CA ILE A 122 -10.78 -4.50 -5.45
C ILE A 122 -11.87 -5.53 -5.76
N GLU A 123 -13.15 -5.24 -5.53
CA GLU A 123 -14.25 -6.12 -5.94
C GLU A 123 -14.24 -6.35 -7.46
N ALA A 124 -14.05 -5.31 -8.26
CA ALA A 124 -13.93 -5.44 -9.72
C ALA A 124 -12.71 -6.29 -10.12
N ILE A 125 -11.55 -6.04 -9.52
CA ILE A 125 -10.32 -6.84 -9.74
C ILE A 125 -10.54 -8.31 -9.36
N THR A 126 -11.30 -8.56 -8.31
CA THR A 126 -11.61 -9.92 -7.86
C THR A 126 -12.39 -10.67 -8.93
N ILE A 127 -13.42 -10.03 -9.54
CA ILE A 127 -14.16 -10.62 -10.66
C ILE A 127 -13.20 -10.92 -11.83
N ILE A 128 -12.36 -9.97 -12.22
CA ILE A 128 -11.33 -10.14 -13.27
C ILE A 128 -10.44 -11.34 -12.99
N SER A 129 -9.99 -11.52 -11.74
CA SER A 129 -9.11 -12.62 -11.36
C SER A 129 -9.77 -13.99 -11.50
N PHE A 130 -11.07 -14.09 -11.19
CA PHE A 130 -11.84 -15.33 -11.31
C PHE A 130 -12.17 -15.68 -12.76
N THR A 131 -12.16 -14.72 -13.68
CA THR A 131 -12.42 -14.96 -15.10
C THR A 131 -11.17 -15.28 -15.90
N MET A 132 -9.96 -15.24 -15.33
CA MET A 132 -8.72 -15.54 -16.07
C MET A 132 -8.75 -16.93 -16.73
N LEU A 133 -8.35 -16.97 -18.00
CA LEU A 133 -8.06 -18.20 -18.72
C LEU A 133 -6.79 -18.82 -18.13
N LYS A 134 -6.91 -20.02 -17.56
CA LYS A 134 -5.78 -20.86 -17.17
C LYS A 134 -5.18 -21.54 -18.39
#